data_AF-A0A818VN66-F1
#
_entry.id   AF-A0A818VN66-F1
#
_cell.length_a   1.000
_cell.length_b   1.000
_cell.length_c   1.000
_cell.angle_alpha   90.00
_cell.angle_beta   90.00
_cell.angle_gamma   90.00
#
_symmetry.space_group_name_H-M   'P 1'
#
loop_
_entity.id
_entity.type
_entity.pdbx_description
1 polymer ?
#
loop_
_entity_poly.entity_id
_entity_poly.type
_entity_poly.pdbx_seq_one_letter_code
_entity_poly.pdbx_strand_id
1 'polypeptide(L)'
;MGNTDSKVDFRVAVVQLTSRSQQIEPNDESFWDQFWSDKISSVQDIFALVPAAEIRALREELPSNLATLCNKLVDRLQLAAEQSCQTQRDQTAAINCVRLLTRLLPYIFEEPEWRGFFWSDIPTGQQQTTSNGEYVSKPPLAERLLQTLADLLFCPDFTVASKKKKGPENPEDIHTIDSCEYIWEAGVGFSQSPVHIPSNDKNRTEILKLLLTCFSETIYMTPTGNLLF
;
A
#
# COMPACT_ATOMS: atom_id res chain seq x y z
N MET A 1 1.69 29.24 3.67
CA MET A 1 1.97 29.16 2.22
C MET A 1 2.31 27.74 1.74
N GLY A 2 2.86 26.85 2.57
CA GLY A 2 3.35 25.53 2.09
C GLY A 2 2.33 24.45 1.66
N ASN A 3 1.03 24.56 1.94
CA ASN A 3 0.06 23.51 1.57
C ASN A 3 -0.39 23.60 0.09
N THR A 4 -0.39 24.79 -0.50
CA THR A 4 -0.77 24.98 -1.91
C THR A 4 0.32 24.47 -2.84
N ASP A 5 1.58 24.84 -2.58
CA ASP A 5 2.74 24.42 -3.37
C ASP A 5 2.93 22.90 -3.34
N SER A 6 2.71 22.28 -2.18
CA SER A 6 2.76 20.82 -1.99
C SER A 6 1.77 20.06 -2.88
N LYS A 7 0.55 20.58 -3.03
CA LYS A 7 -0.48 19.99 -3.91
C LYS A 7 -0.18 20.21 -5.38
N VAL A 8 0.41 21.35 -5.72
CA VAL A 8 0.87 21.64 -7.09
C VAL A 8 1.97 20.66 -7.49
N ASP A 9 2.98 20.46 -6.65
CA ASP A 9 4.08 19.52 -6.92
C ASP A 9 3.56 18.09 -7.16
N PHE A 10 2.68 17.60 -6.28
CA PHE A 10 2.08 16.28 -6.46
C PHE A 10 1.26 16.21 -7.76
N ARG A 11 0.51 17.27 -8.09
CA ARG A 11 -0.24 17.33 -9.34
C ARG A 11 0.68 17.28 -10.56
N VAL A 12 1.83 17.95 -10.52
CA VAL A 12 2.84 17.88 -11.59
C VAL A 12 3.34 16.44 -11.74
N ALA A 13 3.62 15.73 -10.64
CA ALA A 13 4.03 14.32 -10.68
C ALA A 13 2.95 13.42 -11.32
N VAL A 14 1.66 13.63 -10.99
CA VAL A 14 0.55 12.88 -11.62
C VAL A 14 0.43 13.19 -13.12
N VAL A 15 0.55 14.46 -13.52
CA VAL A 15 0.52 14.83 -14.95
C VAL A 15 1.69 14.18 -15.70
N GLN A 16 2.88 14.22 -15.11
CA GLN A 16 4.08 13.56 -15.67
C GLN A 16 3.89 12.05 -15.79
N LEU A 17 3.27 11.40 -14.79
CA LEU A 17 2.94 9.97 -14.82
C LEU A 17 2.07 9.59 -16.02
N THR A 18 1.13 10.47 -16.40
CA THR A 18 0.21 10.29 -17.53
C THR A 18 0.73 10.84 -18.87
N SER A 19 1.91 11.46 -18.89
CA SER A 19 2.44 12.07 -20.10
C SER A 19 3.01 11.03 -21.05
N ARG A 20 2.41 10.89 -22.25
CA ARG A 20 2.85 9.95 -23.29
C ARG A 20 4.25 10.22 -23.83
N SER A 21 4.85 11.35 -23.49
CA SER A 21 6.15 11.77 -23.99
C SER A 21 7.34 10.99 -23.41
N GLN A 22 7.19 10.31 -22.27
CA GLN A 22 8.29 9.60 -21.63
C GLN A 22 7.80 8.48 -20.69
N GLN A 23 8.29 7.25 -20.90
CA GLN A 23 8.19 6.20 -19.88
C GLN A 23 9.09 6.59 -18.71
N ILE A 24 8.57 6.49 -17.49
CA ILE A 24 9.34 6.85 -16.30
C ILE A 24 10.21 5.66 -15.90
N GLU A 25 11.49 5.93 -15.68
CA GLU A 25 12.45 4.91 -15.27
C GLU A 25 12.07 4.33 -13.91
N PRO A 26 11.96 2.99 -13.76
CA PRO A 26 11.63 2.36 -12.48
C PRO A 26 12.59 2.70 -11.34
N ASN A 27 13.82 3.09 -11.66
CA ASN A 27 14.87 3.41 -10.69
C ASN A 27 14.93 4.91 -10.32
N ASP A 28 14.06 5.75 -10.87
CA ASP A 28 13.98 7.17 -10.49
C ASP A 28 13.27 7.35 -9.15
N GLU A 29 13.95 7.01 -8.05
CA GLU A 29 13.38 7.11 -6.69
C GLU A 29 12.93 8.54 -6.37
N SER A 30 13.60 9.55 -6.91
CA SER A 30 13.26 10.95 -6.68
C SER A 30 11.89 11.33 -7.24
N PHE A 31 11.51 10.71 -8.36
CA PHE A 31 10.17 10.83 -8.92
C PHE A 31 9.14 10.08 -8.07
N TRP A 32 9.39 8.80 -7.77
CA TRP A 32 8.42 7.95 -7.09
C TRP A 32 8.16 8.39 -5.64
N ASP A 33 9.18 8.89 -4.94
CA ASP A 33 9.06 9.40 -3.55
C ASP A 33 8.02 10.51 -3.40
N GLN A 34 7.69 11.23 -4.47
CA GLN A 34 6.70 12.29 -4.44
C GLN A 34 5.29 11.76 -4.09
N PHE A 35 4.98 10.51 -4.43
CA PHE A 35 3.65 9.93 -4.28
C PHE A 35 3.26 9.60 -2.84
N TRP A 36 4.23 9.29 -1.98
CA TRP A 36 4.02 9.00 -0.56
C TRP A 36 4.67 10.04 0.36
N SER A 37 5.05 11.18 -0.18
CA SER A 37 5.58 12.30 0.59
C SER A 37 4.53 12.89 1.55
N ASP A 38 4.99 13.66 2.53
CA ASP A 38 4.18 14.39 3.51
C ASP A 38 3.41 15.58 2.91
N LYS A 39 3.63 15.88 1.62
CA LYS A 39 2.97 16.92 0.84
C LYS A 39 1.46 16.71 0.67
N ILE A 40 0.97 15.47 0.85
CA ILE A 40 -0.46 15.17 0.87
C ILE A 40 -0.85 14.64 2.24
N SER A 41 -1.88 15.27 2.83
CA SER A 41 -2.33 14.95 4.18
C SER A 41 -3.69 14.26 4.23
N SER A 42 -4.50 14.29 3.15
CA SER A 42 -5.86 13.77 3.16
C SER A 42 -6.20 12.86 1.97
N VAL A 43 -7.12 11.91 2.21
CA VAL A 43 -7.67 11.06 1.14
C VAL A 43 -8.46 11.88 0.13
N GLN A 44 -9.12 12.96 0.55
CA GLN A 44 -9.85 13.88 -0.33
C GLN A 44 -8.92 14.53 -1.36
N ASP A 45 -7.72 14.94 -0.94
CA ASP A 45 -6.73 15.51 -1.84
C ASP A 45 -6.26 14.48 -2.86
N ILE A 46 -6.02 13.23 -2.45
CA ILE A 46 -5.65 12.15 -3.39
C ILE A 46 -6.75 11.94 -4.43
N PHE A 47 -8.01 11.89 -4.02
CA PHE A 47 -9.12 11.68 -4.95
C PHE A 47 -9.33 12.88 -5.89
N ALA A 48 -9.04 14.10 -5.44
CA ALA A 48 -9.11 15.31 -6.26
C ALA A 48 -7.93 15.43 -7.23
N LEU A 49 -6.72 15.06 -6.80
CA LEU A 49 -5.48 15.22 -7.57
C LEU A 49 -5.16 14.02 -8.48
N VAL A 50 -5.83 12.87 -8.27
CA VAL A 50 -5.74 11.66 -9.11
C VAL A 50 -7.13 11.32 -9.68
N PRO A 51 -7.56 11.99 -10.76
CA PRO A 51 -8.87 11.80 -11.38
C PRO A 51 -9.06 10.39 -11.98
N ALA A 52 -10.31 9.93 -12.01
CA ALA A 52 -10.65 8.60 -12.53
C ALA A 52 -10.25 8.41 -14.00
N ALA A 53 -10.49 9.45 -14.81
CA ALA A 53 -10.14 9.45 -16.24
C ALA A 53 -8.64 9.29 -16.47
N GLU A 54 -7.81 9.89 -15.61
CA GLU A 54 -6.35 9.80 -15.71
C GLU A 54 -5.84 8.41 -15.31
N ILE A 55 -6.47 7.76 -14.32
CA ILE A 55 -6.12 6.38 -13.94
C ILE A 55 -6.45 5.41 -15.08
N ARG A 56 -7.63 5.55 -15.71
CA ARG A 56 -8.01 4.72 -16.87
C ARG A 56 -7.09 4.96 -18.08
N ALA A 57 -6.78 6.24 -18.38
CA ALA A 57 -5.81 6.56 -19.42
C ALA A 57 -4.43 5.98 -19.12
N LEU A 58 -3.97 6.04 -17.86
CA LEU A 58 -2.70 5.44 -17.46
C LEU A 58 -2.72 3.91 -17.64
N ARG A 59 -3.83 3.25 -17.29
CA ARG A 59 -4.02 1.80 -17.45
C ARG A 59 -3.98 1.38 -18.92
N GLU A 60 -4.63 2.15 -19.80
CA GLU A 60 -4.80 1.81 -21.23
C GLU A 60 -3.59 2.21 -22.08
N GLU A 61 -3.00 3.36 -21.80
CA GLU A 61 -2.00 3.98 -22.67
C GLU A 61 -0.57 3.83 -22.14
N LEU A 62 -0.41 3.72 -20.82
CA LEU A 62 0.88 3.66 -20.14
C LEU A 62 0.89 2.56 -19.05
N PRO A 63 0.50 1.30 -19.37
CA PRO A 63 0.34 0.23 -18.38
C PRO A 63 1.63 -0.05 -17.60
N SER A 64 2.81 0.13 -18.22
CA SER A 64 4.09 -0.03 -17.51
C SER A 64 4.26 1.00 -16.38
N ASN A 65 3.83 2.25 -16.56
CA ASN A 65 3.93 3.26 -15.51
C ASN A 65 3.01 2.93 -14.33
N LEU A 66 1.76 2.49 -14.61
CA LEU A 66 0.83 2.06 -13.57
C LEU A 66 1.33 0.81 -12.82
N ALA A 67 1.88 -0.16 -13.54
CA ALA A 67 2.48 -1.36 -12.95
C ALA A 67 3.67 -1.02 -12.03
N THR A 68 4.55 -0.12 -12.48
CA THR A 68 5.68 0.37 -11.66
C THR A 68 5.18 1.12 -10.43
N LEU A 69 4.20 2.02 -10.57
CA LEU A 69 3.62 2.73 -9.44
C LEU A 69 3.06 1.75 -8.40
N CYS A 70 2.26 0.76 -8.82
CA CYS A 70 1.70 -0.23 -7.90
C CYS A 70 2.80 -1.02 -7.17
N ASN A 71 3.85 -1.44 -7.88
CA ASN A 71 4.99 -2.11 -7.25
C ASN A 71 5.69 -1.22 -6.22
N LYS A 72 5.99 0.04 -6.57
CA LYS A 72 6.64 0.99 -5.67
C LYS A 72 5.81 1.27 -4.42
N LEU A 73 4.48 1.39 -4.56
CA LEU A 73 3.59 1.58 -3.41
C LEU A 73 3.60 0.37 -2.46
N VAL A 74 3.61 -0.86 -3.00
CA VAL A 74 3.69 -2.08 -2.18
C VAL A 74 5.09 -2.27 -1.57
N ASP A 75 6.16 -2.04 -2.34
CA ASP A 75 7.54 -2.05 -1.84
C ASP A 75 7.70 -1.05 -0.67
N ARG A 76 7.11 0.15 -0.79
CA ARG A 76 7.15 1.16 0.28
C ARG A 76 6.35 0.76 1.51
N LEU A 77 5.21 0.08 1.35
CA LEU A 77 4.45 -0.48 2.47
C LEU A 77 5.23 -1.57 3.20
N GLN A 78 5.88 -2.47 2.46
CA GLN A 78 6.72 -3.52 3.04
C GLN A 78 7.85 -2.92 3.85
N LEU A 79 8.57 -1.95 3.28
CA LEU A 79 9.64 -1.24 3.99
C LEU A 79 9.12 -0.55 5.27
N ALA A 80 7.94 0.08 5.21
CA ALA A 80 7.35 0.70 6.39
C ALA A 80 6.98 -0.32 7.48
N ALA A 81 6.50 -1.51 7.09
CA ALA A 81 6.18 -2.60 8.01
C ALA A 81 7.46 -3.21 8.63
N GLU A 82 8.49 -3.49 7.83
CA GLU A 82 9.80 -3.98 8.28
C GLU A 82 10.45 -3.03 9.30
N GLN A 83 10.25 -1.72 9.11
CA GLN A 83 10.72 -0.67 10.02
C GLN A 83 9.72 -0.36 11.15
N SER A 84 8.67 -1.17 11.30
CA SER A 84 7.62 -1.04 12.31
C SER A 84 6.99 0.35 12.39
N CYS A 85 6.93 1.07 11.26
CA CYS A 85 6.42 2.43 11.17
C CYS A 85 6.96 3.37 12.27
N GLN A 86 8.25 3.22 12.62
CA GLN A 86 8.87 3.89 13.78
C GLN A 86 8.85 5.42 13.70
N THR A 87 8.92 5.99 12.49
CA THR A 87 8.96 7.44 12.30
C THR A 87 7.65 7.99 11.78
N GLN A 88 7.35 9.26 12.08
CA GLN A 88 6.19 9.95 11.51
C GLN A 88 6.21 9.97 9.97
N ARG A 89 7.42 10.01 9.38
CA ARG A 89 7.61 9.95 7.93
C ARG A 89 7.16 8.61 7.38
N ASP A 90 7.52 7.50 8.03
CA ASP A 90 7.14 6.16 7.59
C ASP A 90 5.64 5.91 7.76
N GLN A 91 5.06 6.37 8.87
CA GLN A 91 3.61 6.32 9.09
C GLN A 91 2.84 7.11 8.02
N THR A 92 3.30 8.32 7.70
CA THR A 92 2.67 9.16 6.69
C THR A 92 2.79 8.53 5.30
N ALA A 93 3.98 8.01 4.96
CA ALA A 93 4.20 7.32 3.71
C ALA A 93 3.31 6.08 3.57
N ALA A 94 3.23 5.25 4.61
CA ALA A 94 2.39 4.05 4.61
C ALA A 94 0.91 4.40 4.37
N ILE A 95 0.36 5.39 5.09
CA ILE A 95 -1.03 5.82 4.89
C ILE A 95 -1.27 6.41 3.51
N ASN A 96 -0.32 7.17 2.96
CA ASN A 96 -0.44 7.69 1.59
C ASN A 96 -0.39 6.58 0.54
N CYS A 97 0.47 5.56 0.72
CA CYS A 97 0.45 4.36 -0.11
C CYS A 97 -0.88 3.62 -0.04
N VAL A 98 -1.43 3.43 1.17
CA VAL A 98 -2.74 2.80 1.38
C VAL A 98 -3.85 3.55 0.63
N ARG A 99 -3.88 4.88 0.73
CA ARG A 99 -4.88 5.73 0.06
C ARG A 99 -4.74 5.71 -1.46
N LEU A 100 -3.52 5.73 -1.99
CA LEU A 100 -3.26 5.64 -3.43
C LEU A 100 -3.68 4.29 -3.98
N LEU A 101 -3.32 3.18 -3.32
CA LEU A 101 -3.77 1.85 -3.74
C LEU A 101 -5.30 1.73 -3.67
N THR A 102 -5.94 2.27 -2.62
CA THR A 102 -7.40 2.32 -2.51
C THR A 102 -8.03 3.09 -3.67
N ARG A 103 -7.32 4.13 -4.16
CA ARG A 103 -7.76 4.94 -5.29
C ARG A 103 -7.55 4.25 -6.64
N LEU A 104 -6.46 3.50 -6.81
CA LEU A 104 -6.05 2.90 -8.08
C LEU A 104 -6.75 1.56 -8.38
N LEU A 105 -6.80 0.67 -7.39
CA LEU A 105 -7.25 -0.72 -7.56
C LEU A 105 -8.63 -0.88 -8.21
N PRO A 106 -9.67 -0.08 -7.88
CA PRO A 106 -10.98 -0.19 -8.53
C PRO A 106 -10.89 -0.11 -10.07
N TYR A 107 -10.05 0.78 -10.59
CA TYR A 107 -9.88 0.96 -12.03
C TYR A 107 -8.99 -0.11 -12.64
N ILE A 108 -8.12 -0.75 -11.87
CA ILE A 108 -7.36 -1.91 -12.35
C ILE A 108 -8.33 -3.09 -12.54
N PHE A 109 -9.24 -3.31 -11.58
CA PHE A 109 -10.19 -4.43 -11.62
C PHE A 109 -11.24 -4.34 -12.73
N GLU A 110 -11.42 -3.16 -13.33
CA GLU A 110 -12.27 -3.01 -14.53
C GLU A 110 -11.72 -3.79 -15.74
N GLU A 111 -10.41 -4.12 -15.79
CA GLU A 111 -9.77 -4.83 -16.90
C GLU A 111 -9.24 -6.21 -16.47
N PRO A 112 -9.85 -7.33 -16.92
CA PRO A 112 -9.46 -8.69 -16.50
C PRO A 112 -8.00 -9.05 -16.79
N GLU A 113 -7.38 -8.43 -17.80
CA GLU A 113 -6.00 -8.67 -18.21
C GLU A 113 -4.99 -8.31 -17.10
N TRP A 114 -5.36 -7.39 -16.20
CA TRP A 114 -4.53 -7.00 -15.06
C TRP A 114 -4.46 -8.04 -13.94
N ARG A 115 -5.33 -9.06 -13.95
CA ARG A 115 -5.26 -10.16 -12.97
C ARG A 115 -3.92 -10.86 -12.98
N GLY A 116 -3.36 -11.07 -14.18
CA GLY A 116 -2.05 -11.69 -14.35
C GLY A 116 -0.95 -10.92 -13.63
N PHE A 117 -0.95 -9.59 -13.77
CA PHE A 117 0.01 -8.71 -13.09
C PHE A 117 -0.08 -8.78 -11.55
N PHE A 118 -1.29 -8.90 -10.99
CA PHE A 118 -1.48 -8.93 -9.54
C PHE A 118 -1.19 -10.28 -8.89
N TRP A 119 -1.61 -11.37 -9.54
CA TRP A 119 -1.68 -12.70 -8.93
C TRP A 119 -0.67 -13.70 -9.47
N SER A 120 0.05 -13.39 -10.55
CA SER A 120 1.07 -14.30 -11.09
C SER A 120 2.43 -14.06 -10.45
N ASP A 121 3.19 -15.14 -10.31
CA ASP A 121 4.60 -15.06 -9.97
C ASP A 121 5.38 -14.33 -11.06
N ILE A 122 6.39 -13.56 -10.67
CA ILE A 122 7.30 -12.93 -11.63
C ILE A 122 8.12 -14.03 -12.31
N PRO A 123 8.13 -14.12 -13.66
CA PRO A 123 8.88 -15.14 -14.39
C PRO A 123 10.34 -15.18 -13.97
N THR A 124 10.91 -16.37 -13.86
CA THR A 124 12.25 -16.66 -13.30
C THR A 124 13.39 -15.82 -13.92
N GLY A 125 13.23 -15.34 -15.15
CA GLY A 125 14.20 -14.48 -15.85
C GLY A 125 14.26 -13.01 -15.41
N GLN A 126 13.31 -12.53 -14.61
CA GLN A 126 13.31 -11.18 -14.02
C GLN A 126 13.54 -11.17 -12.50
N GLN A 127 13.85 -12.34 -11.92
CA GLN A 127 14.09 -12.49 -10.50
C GLN A 127 15.49 -12.01 -10.11
N GLN A 128 15.60 -11.32 -8.98
CA GLN A 128 16.89 -10.92 -8.43
C GLN A 128 17.64 -12.16 -7.95
N THR A 129 18.79 -12.44 -8.54
CA THR A 129 19.73 -13.44 -8.04
C THR A 129 20.44 -12.89 -6.81
N THR A 130 20.39 -13.62 -5.70
CA THR A 130 21.21 -13.30 -4.52
C THR A 130 22.70 -13.52 -4.83
N SER A 131 23.58 -12.94 -4.00
CA SER A 131 25.04 -13.14 -4.10
C SER A 131 25.48 -14.61 -4.08
N ASN A 132 24.61 -15.51 -3.62
CA ASN A 132 24.87 -16.94 -3.49
C ASN A 132 24.30 -17.78 -4.66
N GLY A 133 23.72 -17.14 -5.67
CA GLY A 133 23.16 -17.82 -6.85
C GLY A 133 21.81 -18.51 -6.63
N GLU A 134 21.18 -18.31 -5.47
CA GLU A 134 19.79 -18.76 -5.24
C GLU A 134 18.80 -17.76 -5.85
N TYR A 135 17.86 -18.31 -6.61
CA TYR A 135 16.71 -17.59 -7.16
C TYR A 135 15.75 -17.26 -6.01
N VAL A 136 15.59 -15.98 -5.69
CA VAL A 136 14.53 -15.54 -4.78
C VAL A 136 13.30 -15.26 -5.62
N SER A 137 12.35 -16.18 -5.60
CA SER A 137 11.03 -15.94 -6.19
C SER A 137 10.34 -14.84 -5.39
N LYS A 138 10.09 -13.69 -6.04
CA LYS A 138 9.30 -12.62 -5.43
C LYS A 138 7.82 -13.05 -5.54
N PRO A 139 7.09 -13.19 -4.42
CA PRO A 139 5.70 -13.59 -4.47
C PRO A 139 4.84 -12.57 -5.23
N PRO A 140 3.64 -12.96 -5.68
CA PRO A 140 2.75 -12.07 -6.42
C PRO A 140 2.48 -10.76 -5.68
N LEU A 141 2.21 -9.69 -6.44
CA LEU A 141 1.98 -8.37 -5.87
C LEU A 141 0.81 -8.38 -4.87
N ALA A 142 -0.26 -9.12 -5.18
CA ALA A 142 -1.42 -9.26 -4.30
C ALA A 142 -1.08 -9.96 -2.98
N GLU A 143 -0.29 -11.03 -3.02
CA GLU A 143 0.13 -11.74 -1.79
C GLU A 143 0.97 -10.82 -0.90
N ARG A 144 1.95 -10.15 -1.49
CA ARG A 144 2.79 -9.16 -0.78
C ARG A 144 1.96 -8.07 -0.15
N LEU A 145 1.02 -7.48 -0.90
CA LEU A 145 0.13 -6.45 -0.40
C LEU A 145 -0.71 -6.97 0.78
N LEU A 146 -1.38 -8.11 0.64
CA LEU A 146 -2.25 -8.65 1.68
C LEU A 146 -1.47 -9.01 2.96
N GLN A 147 -0.30 -9.63 2.82
CA GLN A 147 0.57 -9.93 3.95
C GLN A 147 1.00 -8.64 4.68
N THR A 148 1.46 -7.64 3.93
CA THR A 148 1.87 -6.36 4.52
C THR A 148 0.72 -5.62 5.20
N LEU A 149 -0.48 -5.63 4.63
CA LEU A 149 -1.65 -5.02 5.28
C LEU A 149 -2.00 -5.76 6.57
N ALA A 150 -1.90 -7.09 6.61
CA ALA A 150 -2.10 -7.88 7.81
C ALA A 150 -1.07 -7.53 8.90
N ASP A 151 0.20 -7.41 8.54
CA ASP A 151 1.27 -6.99 9.47
C ASP A 151 1.01 -5.58 10.01
N LEU A 152 0.68 -4.63 9.12
CA LEU A 152 0.40 -3.24 9.49
C LEU A 152 -0.83 -3.08 10.39
N LEU A 153 -1.84 -3.96 10.30
CA LEU A 153 -3.03 -3.96 11.16
C LEU A 153 -2.71 -4.22 12.65
N PHE A 154 -1.55 -4.81 12.94
CA PHE A 154 -1.08 -5.14 14.29
C PHE A 154 0.28 -4.51 14.63
N CYS A 155 0.72 -3.52 13.85
CA CYS A 155 1.96 -2.79 14.07
C CYS A 155 1.89 -1.91 15.34
N PRO A 156 2.74 -2.15 16.36
CA PRO A 156 2.81 -1.31 17.56
C PRO A 156 3.11 0.15 17.23
N ASP A 157 2.53 1.06 18.02
CA ASP A 157 2.65 2.51 17.88
C ASP A 157 2.15 3.09 16.53
N PHE A 158 1.55 2.26 15.67
CA PHE A 158 0.94 2.65 14.40
C PHE A 158 -0.56 2.31 14.32
N THR A 159 -0.91 1.06 14.62
CA THR A 159 -2.30 0.57 14.64
C THR A 159 -2.66 -0.10 15.96
N VAL A 160 -1.72 -0.46 16.82
CA VAL A 160 -1.99 -0.98 18.17
C VAL A 160 -1.13 -0.25 19.20
N ALA A 161 -1.61 -0.16 20.43
CA ALA A 161 -0.81 0.42 21.50
C ALA A 161 0.38 -0.50 21.82
N SER A 162 1.60 0.02 21.85
CA SER A 162 2.77 -0.78 22.23
C SER A 162 2.68 -1.23 23.69
N LYS A 163 3.13 -2.47 23.95
CA LYS A 163 3.20 -3.05 25.30
C LYS A 163 4.56 -2.90 25.98
N LYS A 164 5.44 -2.01 25.48
CA LYS A 164 6.81 -1.80 25.99
C LYS A 164 6.85 -1.86 27.52
N LYS A 165 7.37 -2.97 28.06
CA LYS A 165 7.88 -3.00 29.44
C LYS A 165 9.16 -2.17 29.45
N LYS A 166 9.29 -1.25 30.41
CA LYS A 166 10.50 -0.43 30.65
C LYS A 166 11.77 -1.31 30.57
N GLY A 167 12.47 -1.28 29.44
CA GLY A 167 13.65 -2.09 29.11
C GLY A 167 14.35 -1.51 27.87
N PRO A 168 15.59 -1.93 27.56
CA PRO A 168 16.44 -1.26 26.58
C PRO A 168 15.80 -1.20 25.19
N GLU A 169 15.97 -0.04 24.53
CA GLU A 169 15.22 0.47 23.37
C GLU A 169 15.46 -0.28 22.05
N ASN A 170 15.05 -1.54 21.96
CA ASN A 170 14.94 -2.20 20.66
C ASN A 170 13.48 -2.22 20.20
N PRO A 171 13.20 -1.84 18.93
CA PRO A 171 11.88 -2.05 18.33
C PRO A 171 11.49 -3.53 18.42
N GLU A 172 10.23 -3.81 18.74
CA GLU A 172 9.71 -5.19 18.67
C GLU A 172 9.57 -5.59 17.20
N ASP A 173 10.18 -6.72 16.82
CA ASP A 173 10.06 -7.27 15.48
C ASP A 173 8.63 -7.77 15.26
N ILE A 174 7.92 -7.19 14.29
CA ILE A 174 6.52 -7.51 13.97
C ILE A 174 6.31 -9.00 13.72
N HIS A 175 7.29 -9.70 13.13
CA HIS A 175 7.17 -11.13 12.83
C HIS A 175 7.32 -12.02 14.07
N THR A 176 7.76 -11.46 15.20
CA THR A 176 7.92 -12.17 16.48
C THR A 176 6.79 -11.89 17.46
N ILE A 177 5.88 -10.98 17.10
CA ILE A 177 4.75 -10.58 17.94
C ILE A 177 3.72 -11.71 18.00
N ASP A 178 3.37 -12.14 19.21
CA ASP A 178 2.16 -12.94 19.40
C ASP A 178 0.95 -12.05 19.14
N SER A 179 0.24 -12.30 18.04
CA SER A 179 -1.00 -11.60 17.68
C SER A 179 -2.05 -11.61 18.79
N CYS A 180 -2.02 -12.61 19.69
CA CYS A 180 -2.89 -12.67 20.86
C CYS A 180 -2.55 -11.57 21.89
N GLU A 181 -1.33 -11.03 21.88
CA GLU A 181 -0.99 -9.91 22.73
C GLU A 181 -1.57 -8.60 22.18
N TYR A 182 -1.70 -8.44 20.87
CA TYR A 182 -2.11 -7.17 20.27
C TYR A 182 -3.54 -7.22 19.75
N ILE A 183 -4.50 -6.98 20.64
CA ILE A 183 -5.92 -6.89 20.29
C ILE A 183 -6.33 -5.45 19.98
N TRP A 184 -7.44 -5.27 19.27
CA TRP A 184 -8.04 -3.95 19.05
C TRP A 184 -9.08 -3.60 20.10
N GLU A 185 -9.81 -4.59 20.60
CA GLU A 185 -10.86 -4.45 21.60
C GLU A 185 -10.95 -5.68 22.50
N ALA A 186 -11.54 -5.51 23.68
CA ALA A 186 -11.87 -6.63 24.57
C ALA A 186 -12.90 -7.58 23.93
N GLY A 187 -12.85 -8.85 24.32
CA GLY A 187 -13.74 -9.87 23.79
C GLY A 187 -13.46 -11.26 24.34
N VAL A 188 -13.80 -12.29 23.56
CA VAL A 188 -13.56 -13.68 23.97
C VAL A 188 -12.06 -13.91 24.12
N GLY A 189 -11.63 -14.31 25.32
CA GLY A 189 -10.22 -14.50 25.65
C GLY A 189 -9.50 -13.28 26.24
N PHE A 190 -10.11 -12.09 26.17
CA PHE A 190 -9.50 -10.84 26.66
C PHE A 190 -10.52 -9.93 27.34
N SER A 191 -10.42 -9.78 28.66
CA SER A 191 -11.39 -9.01 29.46
C SER A 191 -11.08 -7.52 29.59
N GLN A 192 -9.92 -7.06 29.10
CA GLN A 192 -9.49 -5.67 29.22
C GLN A 192 -9.29 -5.06 27.85
N SER A 193 -9.95 -3.92 27.59
CA SER A 193 -9.73 -3.17 26.35
C SER A 193 -8.36 -2.48 26.40
N PRO A 194 -7.60 -2.50 25.29
CA PRO A 194 -6.41 -1.68 25.14
C PRO A 194 -6.73 -0.17 25.25
N VAL A 195 -5.69 0.65 25.41
CA VAL A 195 -5.84 2.09 25.36
C VAL A 195 -6.33 2.52 23.98
N HIS A 196 -7.42 3.28 23.95
CA HIS A 196 -7.95 3.87 22.72
C HIS A 196 -7.09 5.04 22.27
N ILE A 197 -6.52 4.94 21.06
CA ILE A 197 -5.66 5.95 20.47
C ILE A 197 -6.26 6.35 19.12
N PRO A 198 -6.88 7.54 18.98
CA PRO A 198 -7.64 7.92 17.79
C PRO A 198 -6.84 7.88 16.47
N SER A 199 -5.52 8.09 16.51
CA SER A 199 -4.67 7.94 15.32
C SER A 199 -4.59 6.49 14.85
N ASN A 200 -4.50 5.54 15.79
CA ASN A 200 -4.45 4.11 15.48
C ASN A 200 -5.76 3.67 14.82
N ASP A 201 -6.90 4.14 15.31
CA ASP A 201 -8.20 3.80 14.70
C ASP A 201 -8.38 4.39 13.30
N LYS A 202 -7.86 5.61 13.08
CA LYS A 202 -7.80 6.19 11.73
C LYS A 202 -6.93 5.34 10.81
N ASN A 203 -5.75 4.93 11.25
CA ASN A 203 -4.84 4.10 10.46
C ASN A 203 -5.46 2.72 10.14
N ARG A 204 -6.02 2.03 11.14
CA ARG A 204 -6.79 0.79 10.96
C ARG A 204 -7.90 0.97 9.92
N THR A 205 -8.66 2.06 10.03
CA THR A 205 -9.77 2.34 9.12
C THR A 205 -9.30 2.49 7.68
N GLU A 206 -8.19 3.19 7.42
CA GLU A 206 -7.65 3.33 6.06
C GLU A 206 -7.16 1.98 5.51
N ILE A 207 -6.46 1.18 6.32
CA ILE A 207 -5.96 -0.15 5.92
C ILE A 207 -7.12 -1.10 5.63
N LEU A 208 -8.16 -1.11 6.48
CA LEU A 208 -9.36 -1.92 6.27
C LEU A 208 -10.11 -1.54 4.99
N LYS A 209 -10.18 -0.25 4.64
CA LYS A 209 -10.76 0.18 3.35
C LYS A 209 -9.98 -0.38 2.17
N LEU A 210 -8.65 -0.41 2.25
CA LEU A 210 -7.83 -1.01 1.20
C LEU A 210 -8.04 -2.52 1.13
N LEU A 211 -8.11 -3.23 2.26
CA LEU A 211 -8.44 -4.66 2.27
C LEU A 211 -9.80 -4.94 1.64
N LEU A 212 -10.83 -4.18 2.00
CA LEU A 212 -12.16 -4.27 1.37
C LEU A 212 -12.09 -4.00 -0.14
N THR A 213 -11.23 -3.05 -0.56
CA THR A 213 -10.99 -2.77 -1.98
C THR A 213 -10.32 -3.95 -2.67
N CYS A 214 -9.32 -4.58 -2.06
CA CYS A 214 -8.66 -5.77 -2.63
C CYS A 214 -9.64 -6.93 -2.85
N PHE A 215 -10.67 -7.05 -2.01
CA PHE A 215 -11.69 -8.10 -2.11
C PHE A 215 -12.94 -7.72 -2.92
N SER A 216 -12.98 -6.51 -3.50
CA SER A 216 -14.15 -6.02 -4.23
C SER A 216 -14.10 -6.24 -5.74
N GLU A 217 -13.14 -7.02 -6.24
CA GLU A 217 -12.94 -7.27 -7.67
C GLU A 217 -14.22 -7.70 -8.41
N THR A 218 -15.04 -8.56 -7.79
CA THR A 218 -16.31 -9.04 -8.36
C THR A 218 -17.33 -7.93 -8.65
N ILE A 219 -17.20 -6.76 -8.01
CA ILE A 219 -18.07 -5.60 -8.24
C ILE A 219 -17.76 -4.93 -9.59
N TYR A 220 -16.53 -5.07 -10.09
CA TYR A 220 -16.06 -4.40 -11.31
C TYR A 220 -16.10 -5.29 -12.55
N MET A 221 -16.28 -6.60 -12.37
CA MET A 221 -16.39 -7.53 -13.48
C MET A 221 -17.81 -7.60 -14.01
N THR A 222 -17.97 -7.60 -15.34
CA THR A 222 -19.27 -7.91 -15.95
C THR A 222 -19.58 -9.38 -15.70
N PRO A 223 -20.82 -9.76 -15.29
CA PRO A 223 -21.18 -11.15 -15.10
C PRO A 223 -20.99 -11.93 -16.40
N THR A 224 -19.94 -12.74 -16.48
CA THR A 224 -19.78 -13.73 -17.54
C THR A 224 -20.59 -14.95 -17.11
N GLY A 225 -21.57 -15.37 -17.92
CA GLY A 225 -22.56 -16.40 -17.57
C GLY A 225 -22.02 -17.82 -17.30
N ASN A 226 -20.70 -17.99 -17.11
CA ASN A 226 -20.02 -19.26 -16.89
C ASN A 226 -19.24 -19.29 -15.57
N LEU A 227 -19.82 -18.81 -14.47
CA LEU A 227 -19.28 -19.02 -13.12
C LEU A 227 -19.99 -20.21 -12.47
N LEU A 228 -19.52 -21.42 -12.78
CA LEU A 228 -19.54 -22.52 -11.82
C LEU A 228 -18.11 -22.69 -11.31
N PHE A 229 -18.01 -22.66 -9.98
CA PHE A 229 -16.84 -22.82 -9.11
C PHE A 229 -15.69 -23.65 -9.67
#